data_AF-A0A7C4DLP2-F1
#
_entry.id   AF-A0A7C4DLP2-F1
#
_cell.length_a   1.000
_cell.length_b   1.000
_cell.length_c   1.000
_cell.angle_alpha   90.00
_cell.angle_beta   90.00
_cell.angle_gamma   90.00
#
_symmetry.space_group_name_H-M   'P 1'
#
loop_
_entity.id
_entity.type
_entity.pdbx_description
1 polymer ?
#
loop_
_entity_poly.entity_id
_entity_poly.type
_entity_poly.pdbx_seq_one_letter_code
_entity_poly.pdbx_strand_id
1 'polypeptide(L)'
;MKRTLISVIVIAVVIGGLFAAMMVRKEKPAPPTTQEIWAKEGIPVETGTVIIGDMRQTIQVTGDINVLAKVTLSAKIPGRVAQVLVREGDRVSAGTTVAILDQADALSNLKQADAGLLAARTRLSQAITNAKVTRIQTDAGIEQAKASLESAQARLAVAKSPARSQELMMAENAVAAAKANLDNAEASYKRQQQLLKEGAISQSLFDLAKTQYAVAKSEHKSAVDRLSMIKEGGRREDVEAAQAQVNVAREQLRSAKANAAQNLMREEDIRQASAAAAATCLGSATCITLSAPKRFCIPSSGETT
;
A
#
# COMPACT_ATOMS: atom_id res chain seq x y z
N MET A 1 49.00 90.81 -60.75
CA MET A 1 48.78 91.49 -59.45
C MET A 1 47.53 92.37 -59.56
N LYS A 2 46.43 92.04 -58.86
CA LYS A 2 45.20 92.86 -58.64
C LYS A 2 44.00 91.99 -58.19
N ARG A 3 44.18 90.66 -58.10
CA ARG A 3 43.27 89.69 -57.44
C ARG A 3 43.22 89.78 -55.89
N THR A 4 43.91 90.75 -55.27
CA THR A 4 43.94 90.98 -53.81
C THR A 4 43.32 92.31 -53.35
N LEU A 5 42.86 93.18 -54.27
CA LEU A 5 42.14 94.41 -53.90
C LEU A 5 40.64 94.18 -53.62
N ILE A 6 40.15 92.98 -53.94
CA ILE A 6 38.76 92.51 -53.74
C ILE A 6 38.46 92.22 -52.25
N SER A 7 39.44 92.09 -51.35
CA SER A 7 39.14 91.71 -49.95
C SER A 7 39.09 92.87 -48.96
N VAL A 8 39.75 94.00 -49.22
CA VAL A 8 39.80 95.12 -48.26
C VAL A 8 38.61 96.08 -48.40
N ILE A 9 38.10 96.29 -49.61
CA ILE A 9 36.94 97.17 -49.84
C ILE A 9 35.62 96.45 -49.44
N VAL A 10 35.59 95.12 -49.54
CA VAL A 10 34.46 94.30 -49.04
C VAL A 10 34.39 94.30 -47.51
N ILE A 11 35.50 94.56 -46.80
CA ILE A 11 35.52 94.67 -45.33
C ILE A 11 35.18 96.10 -44.86
N ALA A 12 35.45 97.14 -45.66
CA ALA A 12 35.09 98.52 -45.33
C ALA A 12 33.58 98.83 -45.49
N VAL A 13 32.88 98.20 -46.44
CA VAL A 13 31.42 98.41 -46.64
C VAL A 13 30.57 97.57 -45.66
N VAL A 14 31.11 96.47 -45.13
CA VAL A 14 30.45 95.66 -44.10
C VAL A 14 30.55 96.29 -42.70
N ILE A 15 31.54 97.19 -42.49
CA ILE A 15 31.74 97.92 -41.23
C ILE A 15 31.11 99.33 -41.25
N GLY A 16 30.90 99.92 -42.44
CA GLY A 16 29.90 100.98 -42.66
C GLY A 16 28.53 100.40 -43.03
N GLY A 17 28.11 99.29 -42.43
CA GLY A 17 27.76 99.27 -41.01
C GLY A 17 26.28 99.62 -40.93
N LEU A 18 25.43 98.74 -40.40
CA LEU A 18 25.10 98.68 -38.97
C LEU A 18 24.61 100.01 -38.34
N PHE A 19 24.93 101.16 -38.92
CA PHE A 19 24.30 102.46 -38.74
C PHE A 19 22.96 102.59 -39.51
N ALA A 20 22.77 101.85 -40.62
CA ALA A 20 21.50 101.81 -41.35
C ALA A 20 20.44 100.86 -40.74
N ALA A 21 20.78 100.13 -39.67
CA ALA A 21 19.85 99.30 -38.90
C ALA A 21 19.00 100.11 -37.89
N MET A 22 18.96 101.45 -38.02
CA MET A 22 18.25 102.34 -37.11
C MET A 22 17.34 103.37 -37.82
N MET A 23 16.95 103.13 -39.08
CA MET A 23 16.11 104.08 -39.83
C MET A 23 14.96 103.45 -40.65
N VAL A 24 14.20 102.53 -40.05
CA VAL A 24 12.82 102.24 -40.46
C VAL A 24 11.92 102.36 -39.23
N ARG A 25 11.67 103.61 -38.83
CA ARG A 25 10.56 103.97 -37.95
C ARG A 25 9.28 103.84 -38.77
N LYS A 26 8.49 102.79 -38.56
CA LYS A 26 7.08 102.80 -38.95
C LYS A 26 6.39 103.85 -38.09
N GLU A 27 6.06 104.96 -38.72
CA GLU A 27 5.28 106.06 -38.17
C GLU A 27 3.97 105.54 -37.58
N LYS A 28 3.72 105.88 -36.32
CA LYS A 28 2.40 105.80 -35.72
C LYS A 28 1.58 106.98 -36.25
N PRO A 29 0.37 106.81 -36.78
CA PRO A 29 -0.43 107.93 -37.27
C PRO A 29 -0.78 108.89 -36.11
N ALA A 30 -0.49 110.17 -36.33
CA ALA A 30 -0.76 111.26 -35.41
C ALA A 30 -2.27 111.64 -35.40
N PRO A 31 -2.82 112.06 -34.25
CA PRO A 31 -4.23 112.45 -34.13
C PRO A 31 -4.51 113.82 -34.78
N PRO A 32 -5.69 113.99 -35.41
CA PRO A 32 -6.04 115.21 -36.17
C PRO A 32 -6.37 116.43 -35.27
N THR A 33 -6.10 117.63 -35.80
CA THR A 33 -6.24 118.94 -35.12
C THR A 33 -7.50 119.73 -35.54
N THR A 34 -8.28 120.01 -34.50
CA THR A 34 -9.38 120.94 -34.10
C THR A 34 -9.89 122.16 -34.93
N GLN A 35 -9.80 122.31 -36.25
CA GLN A 35 -10.56 123.44 -36.89
C GLN A 35 -11.40 123.13 -38.14
N GLU A 36 -11.63 121.85 -38.42
CA GLU A 36 -12.68 121.39 -39.33
C GLU A 36 -13.19 120.02 -38.84
N ILE A 37 -14.47 119.70 -38.65
CA ILE A 37 -15.74 120.38 -38.84
C ILE A 37 -16.74 119.70 -37.88
N TRP A 38 -17.27 120.49 -36.95
CA TRP A 38 -18.46 120.20 -36.17
C TRP A 38 -19.71 120.23 -37.08
N ALA A 39 -20.08 119.08 -37.65
CA ALA A 39 -21.34 118.89 -38.40
C ALA A 39 -21.93 117.45 -38.33
N LYS A 40 -21.70 116.72 -37.23
CA LYS A 40 -22.41 115.46 -36.90
C LYS A 40 -22.67 115.38 -35.39
N GLU A 41 -23.91 115.08 -35.02
CA GLU A 41 -24.39 114.94 -33.63
C GLU A 41 -23.53 113.96 -32.82
N GLY A 42 -23.18 114.37 -31.59
CA GLY A 42 -22.30 113.61 -30.69
C GLY A 42 -22.98 112.40 -30.05
N ILE A 43 -22.25 111.29 -29.95
CA ILE A 43 -22.62 110.10 -29.19
C ILE A 43 -21.98 110.25 -27.79
N PRO A 44 -22.74 110.17 -26.68
CA PRO A 44 -22.17 110.26 -25.34
C PRO A 44 -21.29 109.03 -25.05
N VAL A 45 -20.12 109.24 -24.45
CA VAL A 45 -19.26 108.18 -23.93
C VAL A 45 -19.13 108.32 -22.42
N GLU A 46 -19.63 107.33 -21.69
CA GLU A 46 -19.47 107.24 -20.25
C GLU A 46 -18.04 106.80 -19.91
N THR A 47 -17.37 107.55 -19.03
CA THR A 47 -16.08 107.16 -18.47
C THR A 47 -16.28 106.49 -17.11
N GLY A 48 -15.75 105.28 -16.93
CA GLY A 48 -15.71 104.59 -15.64
C GLY A 48 -14.34 104.73 -14.95
N THR A 49 -14.34 104.97 -13.65
CA THR A 49 -13.13 104.99 -12.80
C THR A 49 -12.50 103.59 -12.67
N VAL A 50 -11.18 103.49 -12.89
CA VAL A 50 -10.40 102.26 -12.75
C VAL A 50 -10.11 101.97 -11.27
N ILE A 51 -10.44 100.77 -10.80
CA ILE A 51 -10.17 100.31 -9.43
C ILE A 51 -9.16 99.15 -9.49
N ILE A 52 -8.09 99.24 -8.70
CA ILE A 52 -7.08 98.17 -8.58
C ILE A 52 -7.66 97.07 -7.69
N GLY A 53 -7.91 95.90 -8.26
CA GLY A 53 -8.35 94.69 -7.56
C GLY A 53 -7.26 93.61 -7.53
N ASP A 54 -7.17 92.90 -6.41
CA ASP A 54 -6.15 91.89 -6.13
C ASP A 54 -6.29 90.69 -7.11
N MET A 55 -5.33 90.53 -8.03
CA MET A 55 -5.35 89.47 -9.05
C MET A 55 -4.82 88.17 -8.46
N ARG A 56 -5.72 87.32 -7.95
CA ARG A 56 -5.36 85.96 -7.53
C ARG A 56 -5.23 85.05 -8.75
N GLN A 57 -3.98 84.71 -9.10
CA GLN A 57 -3.68 83.76 -10.16
C GLN A 57 -3.87 82.33 -9.63
N THR A 58 -5.04 81.75 -9.86
CA THR A 58 -5.33 80.36 -9.50
C THR A 58 -4.70 79.43 -10.55
N ILE A 59 -3.60 78.76 -10.21
CA ILE A 59 -3.03 77.72 -11.05
C ILE A 59 -3.82 76.43 -10.80
N GLN A 60 -4.63 76.02 -11.77
CA GLN A 60 -5.25 74.70 -11.74
C GLN A 60 -4.19 73.65 -12.09
N VAL A 61 -3.76 72.88 -11.09
CA VAL A 61 -2.89 71.71 -11.27
C VAL A 61 -3.77 70.47 -11.18
N THR A 62 -3.93 69.76 -12.29
CA THR A 62 -4.49 68.41 -12.30
C THR A 62 -3.37 67.43 -12.00
N GLY A 63 -3.52 66.66 -10.92
CA GLY A 63 -2.61 65.56 -10.58
C GLY A 63 -3.33 64.23 -10.76
N ASP A 64 -2.69 63.28 -11.42
CA ASP A 64 -3.18 61.92 -11.58
C ASP A 64 -2.65 61.03 -10.45
N ILE A 65 -3.55 60.27 -9.81
CA ILE A 65 -3.19 59.32 -8.75
C ILE A 65 -2.96 57.95 -9.39
N ASN A 66 -1.69 57.54 -9.48
CA ASN A 66 -1.30 56.21 -9.95
C ASN A 66 -0.97 55.28 -8.77
N VAL A 67 -1.53 54.07 -8.78
CA VAL A 67 -1.30 53.05 -7.73
C VAL A 67 0.10 52.44 -7.90
N LEU A 68 0.90 52.41 -6.83
CA LEU A 68 2.27 51.87 -6.85
C LEU A 68 2.34 50.35 -7.10
N ALA A 69 1.31 49.59 -6.71
CA ALA A 69 1.19 48.16 -7.00
C ALA A 69 -0.30 47.75 -7.08
N LYS A 70 -0.71 47.18 -8.23
CA LYS A 70 -2.06 46.65 -8.46
C LYS A 70 -2.00 45.13 -8.50
N VAL A 71 -2.77 44.46 -7.65
CA VAL A 71 -2.86 42.99 -7.61
C VAL A 71 -4.30 42.59 -7.94
N THR A 72 -4.46 41.71 -8.92
CA THR A 72 -5.77 41.13 -9.25
C THR A 72 -6.00 39.92 -8.34
N LEU A 73 -7.05 39.97 -7.53
CA LEU A 73 -7.48 38.83 -6.73
C LEU A 73 -8.28 37.88 -7.62
N SER A 74 -7.89 36.61 -7.68
CA SER A 74 -8.61 35.57 -8.41
C SER A 74 -8.89 34.40 -7.50
N ALA A 75 -10.08 33.82 -7.66
CA ALA A 75 -10.43 32.59 -6.95
C ALA A 75 -9.59 31.44 -7.48
N LYS A 76 -9.02 30.66 -6.58
CA LYS A 76 -8.24 29.47 -6.94
C LYS A 76 -9.10 28.36 -7.56
N ILE A 77 -10.37 28.28 -7.15
CA ILE A 77 -11.35 27.33 -7.68
C ILE A 77 -12.47 28.17 -8.29
N PRO A 78 -12.88 27.91 -9.55
CA PRO A 78 -14.03 28.61 -10.13
C PRO A 78 -15.29 28.27 -9.33
N GLY A 79 -16.08 29.28 -8.99
CA GLY A 79 -17.28 29.10 -8.17
C GLY A 79 -18.15 30.35 -8.14
N ARG A 80 -19.39 30.19 -7.67
CA ARG A 80 -20.30 31.31 -7.44
C ARG A 80 -19.91 32.03 -6.16
N VAL A 81 -19.96 33.36 -6.15
CA VAL A 81 -19.73 34.16 -4.95
C VAL A 81 -20.99 34.12 -4.09
N ALA A 82 -20.88 33.60 -2.87
CA ALA A 82 -21.98 33.58 -1.90
C ALA A 82 -22.13 34.94 -1.22
N GLN A 83 -21.02 35.58 -0.86
CA GLN A 83 -21.03 36.89 -0.21
C GLN A 83 -19.74 37.67 -0.45
N VAL A 84 -19.85 38.98 -0.69
CA VAL A 84 -18.71 39.91 -0.68
C VAL A 84 -18.73 40.66 0.66
N LEU A 85 -17.61 40.64 1.38
CA LEU A 85 -17.51 41.12 2.77
C LEU A 85 -16.94 42.53 2.89
N VAL A 86 -16.37 43.06 1.82
CA VAL A 86 -15.70 44.36 1.79
C VAL A 86 -16.24 45.22 0.65
N ARG A 87 -16.20 46.54 0.83
CA ARG A 87 -16.66 47.51 -0.16
C ARG A 87 -15.47 48.27 -0.73
N GLU A 88 -15.70 48.93 -1.86
CA GLU A 88 -14.70 49.79 -2.49
C GLU A 88 -14.31 50.93 -1.53
N GLY A 89 -13.01 51.10 -1.28
CA GLY A 89 -12.47 52.06 -0.32
C GLY A 89 -12.15 51.50 1.07
N ASP A 90 -12.58 50.29 1.39
CA ASP A 90 -12.27 49.65 2.67
C ASP A 90 -10.79 49.28 2.78
N ARG A 91 -10.18 49.58 3.93
CA ARG A 91 -8.79 49.22 4.20
C ARG A 91 -8.70 47.77 4.68
N VAL A 92 -8.18 46.89 3.82
CA VAL A 92 -7.99 45.47 4.13
C VAL A 92 -6.53 45.16 4.48
N SER A 93 -6.31 44.21 5.38
CA SER A 93 -4.98 43.71 5.76
C SER A 93 -4.72 42.33 5.16
N ALA A 94 -3.46 41.90 5.13
CA ALA A 94 -3.13 40.55 4.70
C ALA A 94 -3.83 39.51 5.58
N GLY A 95 -4.58 38.59 4.96
CA GLY A 95 -5.37 37.56 5.64
C GLY A 95 -6.84 37.92 5.86
N THR A 96 -7.28 39.14 5.51
CA THR A 96 -8.70 39.50 5.56
C THR A 96 -9.48 38.80 4.45
N THR A 97 -10.60 38.16 4.79
CA THR A 97 -11.51 37.53 3.81
C THR A 97 -12.29 38.62 3.06
N VAL A 98 -12.07 38.67 1.75
CA VAL A 98 -12.68 39.66 0.86
C VAL A 98 -14.04 39.17 0.33
N ALA A 99 -14.14 37.88 0.01
CA ALA A 99 -15.36 37.25 -0.49
C ALA A 99 -15.41 35.77 -0.10
N ILE A 100 -16.62 35.24 0.08
CA ILE A 100 -16.92 33.84 0.35
C ILE A 100 -17.57 33.25 -0.91
N LEU A 101 -17.09 32.09 -1.33
CA LEU A 101 -17.67 31.31 -2.44
C LEU A 101 -18.74 30.34 -1.91
N ASP A 102 -19.73 30.00 -2.75
CA ASP A 102 -20.72 28.96 -2.46
C ASP A 102 -20.02 27.59 -2.35
N GLN A 103 -20.21 26.92 -1.21
CA GLN A 103 -19.54 25.67 -0.86
C GLN A 103 -20.46 24.45 -1.00
N ALA A 104 -21.71 24.60 -1.45
CA ALA A 104 -22.66 23.49 -1.51
C ALA A 104 -22.13 22.30 -2.33
N ASP A 105 -21.53 22.56 -3.49
CA ASP A 105 -20.94 21.53 -4.36
C ASP A 105 -19.69 20.91 -3.73
N ALA A 106 -18.82 21.73 -3.12
CA ALA A 106 -17.60 21.27 -2.45
C ALA A 106 -17.91 20.38 -1.23
N LEU A 107 -18.91 20.76 -0.42
CA LEU A 107 -19.39 19.98 0.73
C LEU A 107 -20.07 18.68 0.28
N SER A 108 -20.83 18.70 -0.81
CA SER A 108 -21.46 17.50 -1.36
C SER A 108 -20.40 16.52 -1.88
N ASN A 109 -19.38 17.02 -2.57
CA ASN A 109 -18.23 16.23 -3.02
C ASN A 109 -17.44 15.65 -1.83
N LEU A 110 -17.24 16.43 -0.77
CA LEU A 110 -16.59 15.95 0.46
C LEU A 110 -17.39 14.81 1.11
N LYS A 111 -18.70 14.98 1.29
CA LYS A 111 -19.57 13.93 1.86
C LYS A 111 -19.55 12.64 1.03
N GLN A 112 -19.54 12.76 -0.30
CA GLN A 112 -19.42 11.60 -1.18
C GLN A 112 -18.05 10.92 -1.03
N ALA A 113 -16.97 11.69 -0.94
CA ALA A 113 -15.62 11.15 -0.73
C ALA A 113 -15.48 10.47 0.64
N ASP A 114 -16.03 11.05 1.70
CA ASP A 114 -16.04 10.48 3.04
C ASP A 114 -16.85 9.18 3.10
N ALA A 115 -18.01 9.14 2.45
CA ALA A 115 -18.81 7.92 2.31
C ALA A 115 -18.05 6.83 1.54
N GLY A 116 -17.33 7.21 0.48
CA GLY A 116 -16.46 6.31 -0.28
C GLY A 116 -15.31 5.75 0.57
N LEU A 117 -14.67 6.60 1.38
CA LEU A 117 -13.60 6.20 2.29
C LEU A 117 -14.11 5.23 3.37
N LEU A 118 -15.26 5.54 3.98
CA LEU A 118 -15.89 4.65 4.96
C LEU A 118 -16.20 3.28 4.34
N ALA A 119 -16.77 3.26 3.14
CA ALA A 119 -17.05 2.02 2.41
C ALA A 119 -15.76 1.22 2.12
N ALA A 120 -14.68 1.90 1.72
CA ALA A 120 -13.38 1.26 1.47
C ALA A 120 -12.77 0.67 2.75
N ARG A 121 -12.87 1.38 3.89
CA ARG A 121 -12.42 0.89 5.20
C ARG A 121 -13.22 -0.33 5.66
N THR A 122 -14.54 -0.32 5.50
CA THR A 122 -15.40 -1.47 5.84
C THR A 122 -15.06 -2.70 5.00
N ARG A 123 -14.79 -2.52 3.70
CA ARG A 123 -14.32 -3.62 2.83
C ARG A 123 -12.98 -4.18 3.30
N LEU A 124 -12.05 -3.33 3.72
CA LEU A 124 -10.77 -3.75 4.26
C LEU A 124 -10.92 -4.54 5.57
N SER A 125 -11.73 -4.07 6.52
CA SER A 125 -11.95 -4.78 7.78
C SER A 125 -12.65 -6.13 7.58
N GLN A 126 -13.61 -6.21 6.65
CA GLN A 126 -14.24 -7.47 6.22
C GLN A 126 -13.21 -8.43 5.60
N ALA A 127 -12.33 -7.95 4.72
CA ALA A 127 -11.27 -8.75 4.11
C ALA A 127 -10.31 -9.33 5.16
N ILE A 128 -9.86 -8.51 6.13
CA ILE A 128 -9.01 -8.95 7.23
C ILE A 128 -9.71 -10.01 8.09
N THR A 129 -10.98 -9.80 8.42
CA THR A 129 -11.76 -10.75 9.23
C THR A 129 -11.92 -12.08 8.51
N ASN A 130 -12.24 -12.05 7.22
CA ASN A 130 -12.37 -13.26 6.40
C ASN A 130 -11.04 -14.01 6.30
N ALA A 131 -9.94 -13.31 6.06
CA ALA A 131 -8.60 -13.93 6.02
C ALA A 131 -8.23 -14.58 7.36
N LYS A 132 -8.54 -13.93 8.49
CA LYS A 132 -8.31 -14.49 9.83
C LYS A 132 -9.13 -15.76 10.05
N VAL A 133 -10.42 -15.77 9.66
CA VAL A 133 -11.27 -16.96 9.76
C VAL A 133 -10.75 -18.08 8.86
N THR A 134 -10.35 -17.77 7.62
CA THR A 134 -9.75 -18.73 6.71
C THR A 134 -8.47 -19.34 7.28
N ARG A 135 -7.61 -18.53 7.92
CA ARG A 135 -6.39 -19.01 8.57
C ARG A 135 -6.69 -19.96 9.73
N ILE A 136 -7.64 -19.61 10.60
CA ILE A 136 -8.05 -20.48 11.71
C ILE A 136 -8.57 -21.82 11.17
N GLN A 137 -9.37 -21.79 10.10
CA GLN A 137 -9.88 -23.00 9.45
C GLN A 137 -8.77 -23.84 8.81
N THR A 138 -7.77 -23.22 8.17
CA THR A 138 -6.63 -23.97 7.61
C THR A 138 -5.74 -24.57 8.68
N ASP A 139 -5.48 -23.82 9.76
CA ASP A 139 -4.64 -24.29 10.87
C ASP A 139 -5.32 -25.47 11.56
N ALA A 140 -6.64 -25.39 11.79
CA ALA A 140 -7.44 -26.52 12.28
C ALA A 140 -7.40 -27.72 11.32
N GLY A 141 -7.44 -27.49 10.00
CA GLY A 141 -7.29 -28.54 9.00
C GLY A 141 -5.92 -29.23 9.03
N ILE A 142 -4.84 -28.46 9.24
CA ILE A 142 -3.48 -28.99 9.41
C ILE A 142 -3.38 -29.84 10.67
N GLU A 143 -3.88 -29.37 11.80
CA GLU A 143 -3.83 -30.13 13.05
C GLU A 143 -4.69 -31.39 12.97
N GLN A 144 -5.84 -31.36 12.29
CA GLN A 144 -6.65 -32.57 12.03
C GLN A 144 -5.88 -33.61 11.18
N ALA A 145 -5.21 -33.16 10.12
CA ALA A 145 -4.41 -34.05 9.27
C ALA A 145 -3.18 -34.60 10.02
N LYS A 146 -2.57 -33.79 10.89
CA LYS A 146 -1.45 -34.20 11.75
C LYS A 146 -1.89 -35.22 12.80
N ALA A 147 -3.03 -35.00 13.46
CA ALA A 147 -3.62 -35.98 14.39
C ALA A 147 -3.95 -37.30 13.68
N SER A 148 -4.42 -37.22 12.43
CA SER A 148 -4.66 -38.41 11.60
C SER A 148 -3.36 -39.16 11.31
N LEU A 149 -2.28 -38.45 10.97
CA LEU A 149 -0.95 -39.03 10.76
C LEU A 149 -0.41 -39.67 12.04
N GLU A 150 -0.53 -39.00 13.18
CA GLU A 150 -0.10 -39.52 14.48
C GLU A 150 -0.88 -40.79 14.86
N SER A 151 -2.19 -40.81 14.63
CA SER A 151 -3.02 -42.00 14.87
C SER A 151 -2.61 -43.18 13.98
N ALA A 152 -2.26 -42.92 12.71
CA ALA A 152 -1.77 -43.94 11.78
C ALA A 152 -0.38 -44.44 12.20
N GLN A 153 0.49 -43.55 12.68
CA GLN A 153 1.80 -43.91 13.21
C GLN A 153 1.69 -44.76 14.48
N ALA A 154 0.74 -44.45 15.37
CA ALA A 154 0.47 -45.25 16.56
C ALA A 154 -0.01 -46.67 16.18
N ARG A 155 -0.88 -46.80 15.17
CA ARG A 155 -1.31 -48.11 14.64
C ARG A 155 -0.13 -48.89 14.05
N LEU A 156 0.77 -48.22 13.32
CA LEU A 156 1.99 -48.83 12.80
C LEU A 156 2.93 -49.27 13.93
N ALA A 157 3.05 -48.49 15.00
CA ALA A 157 3.86 -48.84 16.16
C ALA A 157 3.30 -50.09 16.85
N VAL A 158 1.97 -50.17 17.05
CA VAL A 158 1.31 -51.37 17.59
C VAL A 158 1.50 -52.57 16.67
N ALA A 159 1.38 -52.39 15.34
CA ALA A 159 1.61 -53.45 14.38
C ALA A 159 3.07 -53.94 14.34
N LYS A 160 4.05 -53.07 14.67
CA LYS A 160 5.47 -53.44 14.77
C LYS A 160 5.89 -53.92 16.16
N SER A 161 5.00 -53.84 17.15
CA SER A 161 5.33 -54.20 18.51
C SER A 161 5.71 -55.68 18.60
N PRO A 162 6.77 -56.02 19.34
CA PRO A 162 7.13 -57.41 19.56
C PRO A 162 6.03 -58.13 20.35
N ALA A 163 5.99 -59.46 20.23
CA ALA A 163 5.07 -60.28 21.01
C ALA A 163 5.23 -60.04 22.51
N ARG A 164 4.13 -60.15 23.24
CA ARG A 164 4.13 -59.93 24.69
C ARG A 164 5.06 -60.93 25.37
N SER A 165 5.77 -60.50 26.41
CA SER A 165 6.68 -61.36 27.16
C SER A 165 6.00 -62.63 27.70
N GLN A 166 4.74 -62.53 28.13
CA GLN A 166 3.97 -63.70 28.58
C GLN A 166 3.72 -64.71 27.45
N GLU A 167 3.40 -64.25 26.23
CA GLU A 167 3.12 -65.12 25.08
C GLU A 167 4.41 -65.84 24.63
N LEU A 168 5.54 -65.12 24.60
CA LEU A 168 6.87 -65.68 24.35
C LEU A 168 7.21 -66.79 25.36
N MET A 169 7.07 -66.50 26.66
CA MET A 169 7.37 -67.46 27.72
C MET A 169 6.50 -68.71 27.63
N MET A 170 5.20 -68.57 27.33
CA MET A 170 4.31 -69.72 27.12
C MET A 170 4.71 -70.56 25.91
N ALA A 171 5.12 -69.93 24.81
CA ALA A 171 5.58 -70.62 23.62
C ALA A 171 6.93 -71.33 23.84
N GLU A 172 7.85 -70.70 24.57
CA GLU A 172 9.14 -71.30 24.94
C GLU A 172 8.96 -72.50 25.86
N ASN A 173 8.09 -72.42 26.86
CA ASN A 173 7.74 -73.54 27.72
C ASN A 173 7.09 -74.70 26.93
N ALA A 174 6.25 -74.39 25.93
CA ALA A 174 5.67 -75.41 25.05
C ALA A 174 6.73 -76.12 24.19
N VAL A 175 7.70 -75.37 23.65
CA VAL A 175 8.85 -75.95 22.92
C VAL A 175 9.68 -76.83 23.86
N ALA A 176 9.97 -76.36 25.08
CA ALA A 176 10.74 -77.12 26.06
C ALA A 176 10.05 -78.44 26.43
N ALA A 177 8.73 -78.44 26.65
CA ALA A 177 7.96 -79.64 26.92
C ALA A 177 7.95 -80.62 25.74
N ALA A 178 7.72 -80.12 24.52
CA ALA A 178 7.73 -80.95 23.31
C ALA A 178 9.12 -81.54 23.02
N LYS A 179 10.18 -80.79 23.35
CA LYS A 179 11.57 -81.27 23.25
C LYS A 179 11.83 -82.41 24.22
N ALA A 180 11.41 -82.29 25.48
CA ALA A 180 11.54 -83.36 26.47
C ALA A 180 10.83 -84.65 26.02
N ASN A 181 9.65 -84.54 25.42
CA ASN A 181 8.93 -85.69 24.86
C ASN A 181 9.66 -86.32 23.67
N LEU A 182 10.20 -85.50 22.77
CA LEU A 182 11.03 -85.97 21.65
C LEU A 182 12.27 -86.71 22.14
N ASP A 183 12.99 -86.16 23.11
CA ASP A 183 14.21 -86.76 23.66
C ASP A 183 13.90 -88.14 24.29
N ASN A 184 12.79 -88.27 25.01
CA ASN A 184 12.32 -89.54 25.57
C ASN A 184 11.92 -90.57 24.50
N ALA A 185 11.21 -90.13 23.45
CA ALA A 185 10.82 -90.98 22.34
C ALA A 185 12.03 -91.42 21.50
N GLU A 186 13.00 -90.53 21.30
CA GLU A 186 14.25 -90.82 20.60
C GLU A 186 15.10 -91.84 21.38
N ALA A 187 15.22 -91.69 22.69
CA ALA A 187 15.90 -92.67 23.54
C ALA A 187 15.24 -94.06 23.46
N SER A 188 13.90 -94.10 23.45
CA SER A 188 13.14 -95.35 23.35
C SER A 188 13.27 -95.99 21.97
N TYR A 189 13.22 -95.20 20.90
CA TYR A 189 13.46 -95.64 19.53
C TYR A 189 14.88 -96.24 19.37
N LYS A 190 15.91 -95.54 19.86
CA LYS A 190 17.30 -96.03 19.82
C LYS A 190 17.48 -97.34 20.59
N ARG A 191 16.90 -97.45 21.79
CA ARG A 191 16.94 -98.69 22.59
C ARG A 191 16.27 -99.86 21.86
N GLN A 192 15.08 -99.65 21.30
CA GLN A 192 14.38 -100.70 20.57
C GLN A 192 15.06 -101.07 19.25
N GLN A 193 15.67 -100.11 18.57
CA GLN A 193 16.49 -100.38 17.38
C GLN A 193 17.63 -101.35 17.69
N GLN A 194 18.29 -101.18 18.84
CA GLN A 194 19.37 -102.06 19.27
C GLN A 194 18.85 -103.47 19.60
N LEU A 195 17.77 -103.56 20.37
CA LEU A 195 17.16 -104.84 20.72
C LEU A 195 16.61 -105.61 19.50
N LEU A 196 16.14 -104.89 18.46
CA LEU A 196 15.72 -105.52 17.21
C LEU A 196 16.91 -106.14 16.46
N LYS A 197 18.06 -105.43 16.42
CA LYS A 197 19.30 -105.96 15.81
C LYS A 197 19.80 -107.20 16.56
N GLU A 198 19.58 -107.26 17.87
CA GLU A 198 19.92 -108.40 18.73
C GLU A 198 18.86 -109.52 18.68
N GLY A 199 17.74 -109.32 17.98
CA GLY A 199 16.66 -110.30 17.85
C GLY A 199 15.75 -110.43 19.09
N ALA A 200 15.86 -109.51 20.06
CA ALA A 200 15.17 -109.57 21.35
C ALA A 200 13.73 -109.00 21.33
N ILE A 201 13.32 -108.32 20.26
CA ILE A 201 11.96 -107.76 20.10
C ILE A 201 11.39 -108.03 18.70
N SER A 202 10.07 -107.90 18.55
CA SER A 202 9.38 -108.04 17.26
C SER A 202 9.43 -106.76 16.41
N GLN A 203 9.31 -106.91 15.09
CA GLN A 203 9.24 -105.80 14.14
C GLN A 203 8.10 -104.81 14.47
N SER A 204 6.94 -105.33 14.85
CA SER A 204 5.77 -104.52 15.24
C SER A 204 6.06 -103.58 16.42
N LEU A 205 6.81 -104.06 17.43
CA LEU A 205 7.20 -103.23 18.57
C LEU A 205 8.15 -102.10 18.15
N PHE A 206 9.12 -102.39 17.29
CA PHE A 206 10.02 -101.37 16.75
C PHE A 206 9.27 -100.33 15.90
N ASP A 207 8.34 -100.78 15.06
CA ASP A 207 7.51 -99.88 14.23
C ASP A 207 6.64 -98.96 15.10
N LEU A 208 6.16 -99.44 16.27
CA LEU A 208 5.47 -98.62 17.26
C LEU A 208 6.38 -97.51 17.85
N ALA A 209 7.63 -97.79 18.24
CA ALA A 209 8.50 -96.71 18.71
C ALA A 209 8.93 -95.77 17.58
N LYS A 210 9.13 -96.28 16.36
CA LYS A 210 9.42 -95.44 15.20
C LYS A 210 8.29 -94.45 14.94
N THR A 211 7.04 -94.90 15.00
CA THR A 211 5.87 -94.04 14.86
C THR A 211 5.75 -93.04 16.01
N GLN A 212 5.98 -93.47 17.27
CA GLN A 212 5.99 -92.56 18.42
C GLN A 212 7.07 -91.46 18.32
N TYR A 213 8.29 -91.82 17.90
CA TYR A 213 9.36 -90.84 17.64
C TYR A 213 8.97 -89.86 16.52
N ALA A 214 8.38 -90.34 15.43
CA ALA A 214 7.94 -89.50 14.33
C ALA A 214 6.85 -88.50 14.75
N VAL A 215 5.91 -88.92 15.62
CA VAL A 215 4.89 -88.04 16.21
C VAL A 215 5.55 -86.98 17.08
N ALA A 216 6.38 -87.37 18.06
CA ALA A 216 7.05 -86.43 18.96
C ALA A 216 7.94 -85.43 18.21
N LYS A 217 8.59 -85.85 17.12
CA LYS A 217 9.39 -84.97 16.26
C LYS A 217 8.51 -83.93 15.56
N SER A 218 7.35 -84.34 15.07
CA SER A 218 6.39 -83.47 14.40
C SER A 218 5.77 -82.47 15.39
N GLU A 219 5.49 -82.89 16.61
CA GLU A 219 5.01 -82.03 17.70
C GLU A 219 6.04 -80.98 18.10
N HIS A 220 7.30 -81.37 18.32
CA HIS A 220 8.38 -80.42 18.60
C HIS A 220 8.56 -79.40 17.47
N LYS A 221 8.56 -79.86 16.21
CA LYS A 221 8.62 -78.97 15.04
C LYS A 221 7.46 -77.98 15.03
N SER A 222 6.24 -78.45 15.28
CA SER A 222 5.05 -77.59 15.33
C SER A 222 5.14 -76.54 16.44
N ALA A 223 5.69 -76.91 17.61
CA ALA A 223 5.92 -75.97 18.71
C ALA A 223 6.97 -74.91 18.36
N VAL A 224 8.07 -75.30 17.70
CA VAL A 224 9.13 -74.38 17.25
C VAL A 224 8.60 -73.43 16.17
N ASP A 225 7.87 -73.93 15.19
CA ASP A 225 7.28 -73.11 14.12
C ASP A 225 6.29 -72.09 14.74
N ARG A 226 5.51 -72.50 15.76
CA ARG A 226 4.66 -71.59 16.53
C ARG A 226 5.45 -70.53 17.31
N LEU A 227 6.56 -70.89 17.94
CA LEU A 227 7.43 -69.93 18.61
C LEU A 227 8.04 -68.93 17.61
N SER A 228 8.42 -69.39 16.41
CA SER A 228 8.94 -68.53 15.35
C SER A 228 7.91 -67.49 14.91
N MET A 229 6.67 -67.92 14.64
CA MET A 229 5.58 -67.00 14.29
C MET A 229 5.30 -65.97 15.38
N ILE A 230 5.39 -66.35 16.66
CA ILE A 230 5.23 -65.44 17.80
C ILE A 230 6.42 -64.48 17.90
N LYS A 231 7.66 -64.96 17.67
CA LYS A 231 8.88 -64.13 17.69
C LYS A 231 8.93 -63.11 16.55
N GLU A 232 8.45 -63.47 15.37
CA GLU A 232 8.29 -62.54 14.25
C GLU A 232 7.31 -61.41 14.58
N GLY A 233 6.38 -61.64 15.51
CA GLY A 233 5.51 -60.61 16.06
C GLY A 233 4.44 -60.19 15.04
N GLY A 234 4.40 -58.89 14.72
CA GLY A 234 3.45 -58.36 13.76
C GLY A 234 3.64 -58.94 12.37
N ARG A 235 2.56 -59.49 11.79
CA ARG A 235 2.58 -60.06 10.44
C ARG A 235 3.04 -59.00 9.45
N ARG A 236 3.84 -59.40 8.47
CA ARG A 236 4.39 -58.48 7.47
C ARG A 236 3.29 -57.70 6.75
N GLU A 237 2.17 -58.36 6.48
CA GLU A 237 0.97 -57.80 5.88
C GLU A 237 0.34 -56.71 6.75
N ASP A 238 0.29 -56.89 8.07
CA ASP A 238 -0.26 -55.91 9.01
C ASP A 238 0.63 -54.65 9.07
N VAL A 239 1.95 -54.85 9.06
CA VAL A 239 2.93 -53.76 9.02
C VAL A 239 2.84 -52.98 7.71
N GLU A 240 2.74 -53.68 6.58
CA GLU A 240 2.58 -53.05 5.26
C GLU A 240 1.26 -52.27 5.16
N ALA A 241 0.15 -52.84 5.65
CA ALA A 241 -1.15 -52.17 5.67
C ALA A 241 -1.13 -50.92 6.55
N ALA A 242 -0.56 -50.99 7.76
CA ALA A 242 -0.41 -49.82 8.63
C ALA A 242 0.54 -48.77 8.04
N GLN A 243 1.60 -49.19 7.33
CA GLN A 243 2.51 -48.28 6.65
C GLN A 243 1.83 -47.55 5.50
N ALA A 244 0.96 -48.23 4.75
CA ALA A 244 0.13 -47.61 3.72
C ALA A 244 -0.81 -46.55 4.32
N GLN A 245 -1.40 -46.81 5.49
CA GLN A 245 -2.22 -45.82 6.21
C GLN A 245 -1.41 -44.58 6.61
N VAL A 246 -0.17 -44.76 7.10
CA VAL A 246 0.75 -43.64 7.40
C VAL A 246 1.04 -42.82 6.15
N ASN A 247 1.24 -43.46 4.99
CA ASN A 247 1.50 -42.75 3.74
C ASN A 247 0.29 -41.93 3.30
N VAL A 248 -0.92 -42.50 3.35
CA VAL A 248 -2.16 -41.77 3.05
C VAL A 248 -2.33 -40.56 3.98
N ALA A 249 -2.16 -40.75 5.29
CA ALA A 249 -2.29 -39.66 6.26
C ALA A 249 -1.20 -38.58 6.09
N ARG A 250 0.01 -38.97 5.68
CA ARG A 250 1.09 -38.02 5.36
C ARG A 250 0.74 -37.18 4.14
N GLU A 251 0.19 -37.79 3.09
CA GLU A 251 -0.24 -37.05 1.90
C GLU A 251 -1.43 -36.13 2.20
N GLN A 252 -2.33 -36.52 3.11
CA GLN A 252 -3.38 -35.62 3.61
C GLN A 252 -2.81 -34.41 4.36
N LEU A 253 -1.77 -34.60 5.18
CA LEU A 253 -1.08 -33.47 5.82
C LEU A 253 -0.39 -32.56 4.79
N ARG A 254 0.19 -33.15 3.74
CA ARG A 254 0.82 -32.40 2.65
C ARG A 254 -0.20 -31.57 1.89
N SER A 255 -1.37 -32.14 1.56
CA SER A 255 -2.44 -31.39 0.87
C SER A 255 -3.05 -30.31 1.76
N ALA A 256 -3.23 -30.55 3.06
CA ALA A 256 -3.68 -29.54 4.01
C ALA A 256 -2.72 -28.35 4.09
N LYS A 257 -1.40 -28.60 4.13
CA LYS A 257 -0.37 -27.56 4.07
C LYS A 257 -0.35 -26.82 2.73
N ALA A 258 -0.55 -27.53 1.62
CA ALA A 258 -0.66 -26.90 0.30
C ALA A 258 -1.86 -25.96 0.21
N ASN A 259 -3.01 -26.35 0.76
CA ASN A 259 -4.21 -25.51 0.83
C ASN A 259 -3.97 -24.26 1.69
N ALA A 260 -3.24 -24.39 2.81
CA ALA A 260 -2.84 -23.24 3.61
C ALA A 260 -1.91 -22.28 2.84
N ALA A 261 -0.95 -22.81 2.07
CA ALA A 261 -0.08 -22.00 1.21
C ALA A 261 -0.86 -21.26 0.10
N GLN A 262 -1.86 -21.91 -0.51
CA GLN A 262 -2.76 -21.26 -1.46
C GLN A 262 -3.56 -20.12 -0.83
N ASN A 263 -3.92 -20.24 0.45
CA ASN A 263 -4.63 -19.18 1.18
C ASN A 263 -3.73 -18.01 1.58
N LEU A 264 -2.44 -18.23 1.83
CA LEU A 264 -1.48 -17.14 2.02
C LEU A 264 -1.33 -16.29 0.74
N MET A 265 -1.41 -16.90 -0.45
CA MET A 265 -1.44 -16.15 -1.71
C MET A 265 -2.67 -15.23 -1.81
N ARG A 266 -3.78 -15.57 -1.15
CA ARG A 266 -4.97 -14.70 -1.04
C ARG A 266 -4.82 -13.56 -0.04
N GLU A 267 -3.81 -13.58 0.85
CA GLU A 267 -3.51 -12.39 1.67
C GLU A 267 -3.05 -11.20 0.80
N GLU A 268 -2.60 -11.46 -0.43
CA GLU A 268 -2.37 -10.42 -1.43
C GLU A 268 -3.67 -9.64 -1.75
N ASP A 269 -4.85 -10.25 -1.60
CA ASP A 269 -6.13 -9.57 -1.75
C ASP A 269 -6.32 -8.49 -0.67
N ILE A 270 -5.76 -8.68 0.55
CA ILE A 270 -5.73 -7.64 1.59
C ILE A 270 -4.83 -6.48 1.14
N ARG A 271 -3.72 -6.78 0.47
CA ARG A 271 -2.84 -5.75 -0.10
C ARG A 271 -3.57 -4.96 -1.19
N GLN A 272 -4.30 -5.64 -2.08
CA GLN A 272 -5.13 -4.97 -3.09
C GLN A 272 -6.26 -4.12 -2.45
N ALA A 273 -6.94 -4.65 -1.43
CA ALA A 273 -8.00 -3.93 -0.72
C ALA A 273 -7.48 -2.69 0.04
N SER A 274 -6.30 -2.80 0.66
CA SER A 274 -5.65 -1.67 1.33
C SER A 274 -5.12 -0.63 0.34
N ALA A 275 -4.58 -1.06 -0.80
CA ALA A 275 -4.21 -0.16 -1.90
C ALA A 275 -5.42 0.59 -2.47
N ALA A 276 -6.58 -0.07 -2.62
CA ALA A 276 -7.83 0.56 -3.05
C ALA A 276 -8.35 1.60 -2.03
N ALA A 277 -8.23 1.30 -0.72
CA ALA A 277 -8.55 2.27 0.33
C ALA A 277 -7.59 3.47 0.32
N ALA A 278 -6.29 3.23 0.11
CA ALA A 278 -5.29 4.29 -0.01
C ALA A 278 -5.50 5.16 -1.26
N ALA A 279 -5.87 4.56 -2.41
CA ALA A 279 -6.18 5.30 -3.64
C ALA A 279 -7.39 6.23 -3.45
N THR A 280 -8.43 5.78 -2.73
CA THR A 280 -9.60 6.60 -2.38
C THR A 280 -9.21 7.80 -1.50
N CYS A 281 -8.25 7.64 -0.58
CA CYS A 281 -7.68 8.74 0.20
C CYS A 281 -6.86 9.73 -0.64
N LEU A 282 -6.07 9.24 -1.60
CA LEU A 282 -5.27 10.10 -2.48
C LEU A 282 -6.15 10.94 -3.41
N GLY A 283 -7.28 10.40 -3.86
CA GLY A 283 -8.28 11.15 -4.63
C GLY A 283 -8.91 12.31 -3.84
N SER A 284 -9.17 12.13 -2.55
CA SER A 284 -9.69 13.21 -1.69
C SER A 284 -8.60 14.21 -1.26
N ALA A 285 -7.36 13.75 -1.03
CA ALA A 285 -6.24 14.60 -0.61
C ALA A 285 -5.60 15.42 -1.76
N THR A 286 -5.56 14.89 -2.99
CA THR A 286 -4.99 15.59 -4.15
C THR A 286 -5.87 16.77 -4.60
N CYS A 287 -7.16 16.77 -4.26
CA CYS A 287 -8.02 17.94 -4.46
C CYS A 287 -7.74 19.11 -3.49
N ILE A 288 -6.95 18.91 -2.43
CA ILE A 288 -6.75 19.92 -1.38
C ILE A 288 -5.38 20.63 -1.48
N THR A 289 -4.37 20.05 -2.14
CA THR A 289 -2.99 20.58 -2.09
C THR A 289 -2.70 21.79 -2.98
N LEU A 290 -3.64 22.30 -3.77
CA LEU A 290 -3.33 23.41 -4.69
C LEU A 290 -3.23 24.81 -4.01
N SER A 291 -3.28 24.92 -2.67
CA SER A 291 -3.04 26.18 -1.92
C SER A 291 -2.88 25.91 -0.42
N ALA A 292 -1.64 25.69 0.00
CA ALA A 292 -1.01 26.45 1.08
C ALA A 292 0.43 25.93 1.26
N PRO A 293 1.46 26.80 1.31
CA PRO A 293 2.77 26.42 1.78
C PRO A 293 2.76 26.52 3.31
N LYS A 294 2.51 25.42 4.01
CA LYS A 294 2.95 25.25 5.40
C LYS A 294 3.00 23.76 5.76
N ARG A 295 4.23 23.29 5.94
CA ARG A 295 4.58 22.00 6.52
C ARG A 295 3.74 21.77 7.79
N PHE A 296 2.99 20.67 7.84
CA PHE A 296 2.54 20.10 9.10
C PHE A 296 2.91 18.61 9.09
N CYS A 297 3.99 18.30 9.79
CA CYS A 297 4.40 16.94 10.08
C CYS A 297 3.37 16.29 11.00
N ILE A 298 3.02 15.05 10.70
CA ILE A 298 2.21 14.17 11.55
C ILE A 298 3.10 13.72 12.73
N PRO A 299 2.68 13.82 14.01
CA PRO A 299 3.38 13.14 15.08
C PRO A 299 3.06 11.65 15.02
N SER A 300 4.13 10.85 14.98
CA SER A 300 4.13 9.45 15.36
C SER A 300 3.66 9.35 16.82
N SER A 301 2.54 8.66 17.07
CA SER A 301 2.17 8.17 18.39
C SER A 301 2.31 6.65 18.38
N GLY A 302 3.50 6.18 18.74
CA GLY A 302 3.63 4.89 19.41
C GLY A 302 3.53 5.11 20.91
N GLU A 303 2.69 4.33 21.58
CA GLU A 303 2.74 3.93 23.00
C GLU A 303 1.52 3.01 23.23
N THR A 304 1.73 1.69 23.23
CA THR A 304 1.72 0.83 24.44
C THR A 304 0.46 0.94 25.30
N THR A 305 -0.44 -0.04 25.16
CA THR A 305 -0.84 -0.97 26.23
C THR A 305 -1.50 -2.19 25.62
#